data_AF-A0A967K6M8-F1
#
_entry.id   AF-A0A967K6M8-F1
#
_cell.length_a   1.000
_cell.length_b   1.000
_cell.length_c   1.000
_cell.angle_alpha   90.00
_cell.angle_beta   90.00
_cell.angle_gamma   90.00
#
_symmetry.space_group_name_H-M   'P 1'
#
loop_
_entity.id
_entity.type
_entity.pdbx_description
1 polymer ?
#
loop_
_entity_poly.entity_id
_entity_poly.type
_entity_poly.pdbx_seq_one_letter_code
_entity_poly.pdbx_strand_id
1 'polypeptide(L)' 'PPYGIGITGNRVYSASPLRFPDEPVRHKLLDLLGDLYVLKRRLGGRITATNTSHRLNVKFASELLHHVEVVIENE' A
#
# COMPACT_ATOMS: atom_id res chain seq x y z
N PRO A 1 1.48 -7.39 20.97
CA PRO A 1 1.44 -8.38 19.88
C PRO A 1 2.85 -8.79 19.46
N PRO A 2 3.25 -10.06 19.58
CA PRO A 2 4.65 -10.47 19.40
C PRO A 2 5.24 -10.23 18.00
N TYR A 3 4.42 -9.82 17.02
CA TYR A 3 4.82 -9.74 15.61
C TYR A 3 4.63 -8.35 14.95
N GLY A 4 4.26 -7.31 15.70
CA GLY A 4 3.94 -5.99 15.15
C GLY A 4 4.82 -4.86 15.68
N ILE A 5 4.83 -3.74 14.96
CA ILE A 5 5.40 -2.46 15.41
C ILE A 5 4.27 -1.62 16.02
N GLY A 6 4.40 -1.28 17.30
CA GLY A 6 3.53 -0.32 18.00
C GLY A 6 4.23 1.01 18.20
N ILE A 7 3.50 2.12 18.12
CA ILE A 7 4.05 3.47 18.33
C ILE A 7 3.13 4.23 19.27
N THR A 8 3.69 4.88 20.30
CA THR A 8 2.93 5.74 21.23
C THR A 8 3.77 6.95 21.62
N GLY A 9 3.36 8.13 21.17
CA GLY A 9 4.20 9.33 21.25
C GLY A 9 5.54 9.09 20.56
N ASN A 10 6.64 9.26 21.30
CA ASN A 10 8.00 9.04 20.79
C ASN A 10 8.54 7.63 21.10
N ARG A 11 7.70 6.69 21.56
CA ARG A 11 8.11 5.32 21.90
C ARG A 11 7.69 4.35 20.81
N VAL A 12 8.61 3.47 20.42
CA VAL A 12 8.37 2.36 19.49
C VAL A 12 8.49 1.04 20.25
N TYR A 13 7.54 0.14 20.02
CA TYR A 13 7.45 -1.20 20.61
C TYR A 13 7.51 -2.23 19.50
N SER A 14 8.55 -3.05 19.48
CA SER A 14 8.70 -4.15 18.51
C SER A 14 9.53 -5.29 19.12
N ALA A 15 9.31 -6.51 18.65
CA ALA A 15 10.06 -7.69 19.11
C ALA A 15 11.51 -7.73 18.60
N SER A 16 11.78 -7.03 17.50
CA SER A 16 13.10 -6.84 16.90
C SER A 16 13.31 -5.36 16.56
N PRO A 17 14.57 -4.90 16.43
CA PRO A 17 14.84 -3.56 15.94
C PRO A 17 14.15 -3.30 14.59
N LEU A 18 13.78 -2.04 14.36
CA LEU A 18 13.28 -1.63 13.06
C LEU A 18 14.34 -1.93 11.98
N ARG A 19 13.90 -2.50 10.87
CA ARG A 19 14.73 -2.75 9.69
C ARG A 19 15.08 -1.44 8.99
N PHE A 20 14.18 -0.47 9.05
CA PHE A 20 14.35 0.87 8.50
C PHE A 20 13.85 1.93 9.48
N PRO A 21 14.47 3.12 9.55
CA PRO A 21 13.98 4.22 10.40
C PRO A 21 12.52 4.62 10.09
N ASP A 22 12.10 4.46 8.83
CA ASP A 22 10.79 4.79 8.28
C ASP A 22 9.95 3.54 7.96
N GLU A 23 10.24 2.40 8.61
CA GLU A 23 9.53 1.13 8.37
C GLU A 23 7.99 1.22 8.45
N PRO A 24 7.37 1.99 9.36
CA PRO A 24 5.91 2.15 9.39
C PRO A 24 5.32 2.71 8.08
N VAL A 25 5.96 3.72 7.47
CA VAL A 25 5.47 4.28 6.20
C VAL A 25 5.78 3.37 5.02
N ARG A 26 6.91 2.66 5.03
CA ARG A 26 7.21 1.61 4.03
C ARG A 26 6.18 0.47 4.08
N HIS A 27 5.71 0.12 5.27
CA HIS A 27 4.63 -0.86 5.44
C HIS A 27 3.32 -0.34 4.83
N LYS A 28 2.99 0.95 4.98
CA LYS A 28 1.84 1.56 4.28
C LYS A 28 1.97 1.60 2.76
N LEU A 29 3.18 1.76 2.23
CA LEU A 29 3.42 1.59 0.80
C LEU A 29 3.18 0.12 0.37
N LEU A 30 3.64 -0.85 1.16
CA LEU A 30 3.41 -2.27 0.87
C LEU A 30 1.92 -2.64 0.93
N ASP A 31 1.20 -2.12 1.94
CA ASP A 31 -0.26 -2.24 2.05
C ASP A 31 -0.95 -1.71 0.79
N LEU A 32 -0.58 -0.51 0.33
CA LEU A 32 -1.11 0.10 -0.90
C LEU A 32 -0.86 -0.79 -2.12
N LEU A 33 0.37 -1.30 -2.29
CA LEU A 33 0.69 -2.20 -3.40
C LEU A 33 -0.14 -3.50 -3.34
N GLY A 34 -0.31 -4.07 -2.14
CA GLY A 34 -1.14 -5.25 -1.92
C GLY A 34 -2.63 -5.01 -2.22
N ASP A 35 -3.18 -3.87 -1.80
CA ASP A 35 -4.57 -3.50 -2.07
C ASP A 35 -4.81 -3.27 -3.58
N LEU A 36 -3.86 -2.64 -4.28
CA LEU A 36 -3.92 -2.44 -5.73
C LEU A 36 -3.79 -3.75 -6.52
N TYR A 37 -3.21 -4.79 -5.93
CA TYR A 37 -3.07 -6.10 -6.57
C TYR A 37 -4.42 -6.77 -6.88
N VAL A 38 -5.52 -6.33 -6.25
CA VAL A 38 -6.89 -6.74 -6.58
C VAL A 38 -7.23 -6.52 -8.07
N LEU A 39 -6.58 -5.55 -8.72
CA LEU A 39 -6.72 -5.28 -10.16
C LEU A 39 -6.24 -6.43 -11.03
N LYS A 40 -5.34 -7.29 -10.53
CA LYS A 40 -4.68 -8.39 -11.28
C LYS A 40 -4.05 -7.95 -12.60
N ARG A 41 -3.64 -6.69 -12.69
CA ARG A 41 -3.03 -6.06 -13.86
C ARG A 41 -1.82 -5.24 -13.44
N ARG A 42 -0.84 -5.11 -14.33
CA ARG A 42 0.28 -4.18 -14.10
C ARG A 42 -0.21 -2.75 -14.25
N LEU A 43 0.17 -1.89 -13.31
CA LEU A 43 -0.11 -0.47 -13.36
C LEU A 43 1.10 0.27 -13.95
N GLY A 44 0.89 0.95 -15.07
CA GLY A 44 1.83 1.92 -15.61
C GLY A 44 1.40 3.33 -15.21
N GLY A 45 2.14 3.97 -14.31
CA GLY A 45 1.83 5.35 -13.91
C GLY A 45 2.44 5.76 -12.57
N ARG A 46 2.13 7.00 -12.14
CA ARG A 46 2.56 7.56 -10.86
C ARG A 46 1.37 7.66 -9.91
N ILE A 47 1.44 6.97 -8.78
CA ILE A 47 0.42 7.03 -7.72
C ILE A 47 0.92 7.95 -6.62
N THR A 48 0.07 8.87 -6.16
CA THR A 48 0.32 9.70 -4.97
C THR A 48 -0.74 9.36 -3.94
N ALA A 49 -0.32 8.97 -2.74
CA ALA A 49 -1.20 8.55 -1.66
C ALA A 49 -0.83 9.25 -0.36
N THR A 50 -1.82 9.87 0.30
CA THR A 50 -1.63 10.60 1.56
C THR A 50 -2.64 10.08 2.58
N ASN A 51 -2.16 9.55 3.71
CA ASN A 51 -2.98 9.07 4.82
C ASN A 51 -4.13 8.13 4.39
N THR A 52 -3.85 7.22 3.45
CA THR A 52 -4.89 6.33 2.91
C THR A 52 -5.18 5.16 3.84
N SER A 53 -6.35 4.56 3.66
CA SER A 53 -6.77 3.33 4.32
C SER A 53 -6.96 2.23 3.29
N HIS A 54 -6.95 0.96 3.72
CA HIS A 54 -7.22 -0.17 2.83
C HIS A 54 -8.52 0.01 2.03
N ARG A 55 -9.59 0.49 2.69
CA ARG A 55 -10.87 0.77 2.03
C ARG A 55 -10.74 1.83 0.93
N LEU A 56 -9.94 2.87 1.14
CA LEU A 56 -9.71 3.91 0.13
C LEU A 56 -8.87 3.36 -1.03
N ASN A 57 -7.85 2.55 -0.74
CA ASN A 57 -6.99 1.92 -1.75
C ASN A 57 -7.81 0.98 -2.66
N VAL A 58 -8.64 0.12 -2.08
CA VAL A 58 -9.51 -0.81 -2.82
C VAL A 58 -10.57 -0.04 -3.62
N LYS A 59 -11.16 1.02 -3.04
CA LYS A 59 -12.10 1.88 -3.78
C LYS A 59 -11.41 2.52 -4.98
N PHE A 60 -10.21 3.08 -4.80
CA PHE A 60 -9.43 3.66 -5.89
C PHE A 60 -9.14 2.63 -7.00
N ALA A 61 -8.74 1.41 -6.64
CA ALA A 61 -8.58 0.32 -7.60
C ALA A 61 -9.88 0.03 -8.38
N SER A 62 -11.02 -0.05 -7.68
CA SER A 62 -12.32 -0.27 -8.32
C SER A 62 -12.68 0.85 -9.30
N GLU A 63 -12.47 2.11 -8.93
CA GLU A 63 -12.73 3.24 -9.83
C GLU A 63 -11.79 3.23 -11.04
N LEU A 64 -10.54 2.83 -10.86
CA LEU A 64 -9.58 2.73 -11.95
C LEU A 64 -10.13 1.81 -13.06
N LEU A 65 -10.67 0.64 -12.71
CA LEU A 65 -11.26 -0.30 -13.68
C LEU A 65 -12.41 0.30 -14.50
N HIS A 66 -13.15 1.27 -13.96
CA HIS A 66 -14.24 1.95 -14.69
C HIS A 66 -13.75 3.08 -15.58
N HIS A 67 -12.56 3.62 -15.32
CA HIS A 67 -12.09 4.86 -15.93
C HIS A 67 -10.84 4.71 -16.81
N VAL A 68 -10.20 3.53 -16.85
CA VAL A 68 -9.06 3.28 -17.75
C VAL A 68 -9.40 2.34 -18.89
N GLU A 69 -8.87 2.65 -20.07
CA GLU A 69 -8.77 1.68 -21.15
C GLU A 69 -7.70 0.65 -20.81
N VAL A 70 -8.10 -0.62 -20.85
CA VAL A 70 -7.17 -1.73 -20.68
C VAL A 70 -6.46 -1.96 -22.01
N VAL A 71 -5.20 -1.52 -22.10
CA VAL A 71 -4.33 -1.91 -23.22
C VAL A 71 -3.86 -3.34 -22.96
N ILE A 72 -4.27 -4.26 -23.83
CA ILE A 72 -3.74 -5.63 -23.85
C ILE A 72 -2.53 -5.57 -24.78
N GLU A 73 -1.33 -5.58 -24.20
CA GLU A 73 -0.11 -5.86 -24.98
C GLU A 73 -0.20 -7.33 -25.41
N ASN A 74 -0.51 -7.55 -26.69
CA ASN A 74 -0.36 -8.86 -27.32
C ASN A 74 1.12 -9.02 -27.66
N GLU A 75 1.77 -10.04 -27.11
CA GLU A 75 3.07 -10.53 -27.60
C GLU A 75 2.93 -11.15 -29.00
#